data_AF-A0A7X9J0Q3-F1
#
_entry.id   AF-A0A7X9J0Q3-F1
#
_cell.length_a   1.000
_cell.length_b   1.000
_cell.length_c   1.000
_cell.angle_alpha   90.00
_cell.angle_beta   90.00
_cell.angle_gamma   90.00
#
_symmetry.space_group_name_H-M   'P 1'
#
loop_
_entity.id
_entity.type
_entity.pdbx_description
1 polymer ?
#
loop_
_entity_poly.entity_id
_entity_poly.type
_entity_poly.pdbx_seq_one_letter_code
_entity_poly.pdbx_strand_id
1 'polypeptide(L)'
;MTPERRNSLIATYRDGLLDDTIPFWLEHAVDREHGGYITSVDQDGTWLQTDKSVWFQGRFVWMLSTLYNTVQKKTEWLDAARAGVDFMNRHCFDEDGRMFFTVTREGAPLRKRRYLFSESFAVVALAAYGTATGDQASLDKATDVFNLMLKYHNTPGLLEPKTNPEVRPAKGLAMLMVLIVTAQELRKATRNPLCNEVIDQCIAEIERDFVKPEFSCVLEMVGPNGEFIDNFEGRTVNPGHSLEAGWFILEEARLRGGDTALEKLGLKIIDWSYELGWDRDFGGILYFKDCRGLPNPEYWQDMKFWWNHNEAIIANLLAWELTGDAKYERRHAQVHDWTYAHFPDPLYGDWFGYLHRDGTVASRLKGNMWKGPFHLPRMQWYCWKLLERIPEERFR
;
A
#
# COMPACT_ATOMS: atom_id res chain seq x y z
N MET A 1 5.65 -20.07 -16.57
CA MET A 1 4.98 -18.98 -17.31
C MET A 1 5.54 -18.95 -18.73
N THR A 2 4.72 -18.98 -19.77
CA THR A 2 5.26 -18.94 -21.15
C THR A 2 5.72 -17.52 -21.53
N PRO A 3 6.58 -17.35 -22.56
CA PRO A 3 7.02 -16.03 -23.01
C PRO A 3 5.85 -15.17 -23.50
N GLU A 4 4.84 -15.77 -24.13
CA GLU A 4 3.64 -15.09 -24.61
C GLU A 4 2.83 -14.55 -23.42
N ARG A 5 2.66 -15.35 -22.36
CA ARG A 5 1.96 -14.91 -21.16
C ARG A 5 2.71 -13.78 -20.47
N ARG A 6 4.03 -13.87 -20.38
CA ARG A 6 4.88 -12.78 -19.83
C ARG A 6 4.69 -11.49 -20.62
N ASN A 7 4.76 -11.53 -21.95
CA ASN A 7 4.60 -10.34 -22.79
C ASN A 7 3.20 -9.74 -22.69
N SER A 8 2.17 -10.59 -22.62
CA SER A 8 0.78 -10.16 -22.39
C SER A 8 0.63 -9.47 -21.03
N LEU A 9 1.23 -10.00 -19.97
CA LEU A 9 1.22 -9.37 -18.64
C LEU A 9 1.98 -8.04 -18.63
N ILE A 10 3.16 -7.98 -19.26
CA ILE A 10 3.93 -6.74 -19.40
C ILE A 10 3.09 -5.66 -20.10
N ALA A 11 2.45 -5.98 -21.23
CA ALA A 11 1.57 -5.05 -21.92
C ALA A 11 0.40 -4.61 -21.03
N THR A 12 -0.28 -5.56 -20.38
CA THR A 12 -1.41 -5.29 -19.48
C THR A 12 -1.03 -4.31 -18.36
N TYR A 13 0.13 -4.50 -17.73
CA TYR A 13 0.58 -3.65 -16.64
C TYR A 13 1.15 -2.31 -17.12
N ARG A 14 2.03 -2.32 -18.12
CA ARG A 14 2.67 -1.12 -18.65
C ARG A 14 1.66 -0.21 -19.33
N ASP A 15 0.88 -0.74 -20.26
CA ASP A 15 -0.03 0.05 -21.09
C ASP A 15 -1.23 0.48 -20.24
N GLY A 16 -1.77 -0.40 -19.38
CA GLY A 16 -2.79 -0.04 -18.40
C GLY A 16 -2.33 1.06 -17.43
N LEU A 17 -1.05 1.12 -17.07
CA LEU A 17 -0.51 2.19 -16.25
C LEU A 17 -0.37 3.51 -17.02
N LEU A 18 0.26 3.45 -18.20
CA LEU A 18 0.73 4.64 -18.93
C LEU A 18 -0.35 5.27 -19.81
N ASP A 19 -1.29 4.46 -20.30
CA ASP A 19 -2.29 4.87 -21.28
C ASP A 19 -3.71 4.96 -20.68
N ASP A 20 -3.90 4.47 -19.44
CA ASP A 20 -5.20 4.47 -18.75
C ASP A 20 -5.11 5.07 -17.33
N THR A 21 -4.48 4.38 -16.38
CA THR A 21 -4.52 4.73 -14.96
C THR A 21 -3.89 6.10 -14.66
N ILE A 22 -2.65 6.36 -15.08
CA ILE A 22 -1.98 7.64 -14.81
C ILE A 22 -2.67 8.82 -15.54
N PRO A 23 -3.02 8.71 -16.84
CA PRO A 23 -3.81 9.74 -17.51
C PRO A 23 -5.12 10.09 -16.79
N PHE A 24 -5.89 9.10 -16.33
CA PHE A 24 -7.14 9.34 -15.59
C PHE A 24 -6.90 10.24 -14.36
N TRP A 25 -5.90 9.92 -13.52
CA TRP A 25 -5.64 10.72 -12.33
C TRP A 25 -4.97 12.07 -12.60
N LEU A 26 -4.17 12.20 -13.66
CA LEU A 26 -3.61 13.49 -14.04
C LEU A 26 -4.71 14.47 -14.50
N GLU A 27 -5.69 13.98 -15.26
CA GLU A 27 -6.83 14.76 -15.73
C GLU A 27 -7.79 15.11 -14.58
N HIS A 28 -8.18 14.11 -13.80
CA HIS A 28 -9.30 14.26 -12.86
C HIS A 28 -8.88 14.58 -11.43
N ALA A 29 -7.61 14.44 -11.03
CA ALA A 29 -7.23 14.66 -9.63
C ALA A 29 -6.53 16.00 -9.39
N VAL A 30 -5.74 16.49 -10.34
CA VAL A 30 -4.84 17.63 -10.13
C VAL A 30 -5.64 18.93 -10.03
N ASP A 31 -5.66 19.54 -8.85
CA ASP A 31 -6.32 20.82 -8.63
C ASP A 31 -5.38 21.95 -9.07
N ARG A 32 -5.57 22.43 -10.30
CA ARG A 32 -4.73 23.49 -10.89
C ARG A 32 -4.93 24.87 -10.26
N GLU A 33 -6.00 25.06 -9.49
CA GLU A 33 -6.32 26.35 -8.86
C GLU A 33 -5.68 26.48 -7.48
N HIS A 34 -5.83 25.47 -6.61
CA HIS A 34 -5.31 25.50 -5.24
C HIS A 34 -4.09 24.59 -5.01
N GLY A 35 -3.66 23.83 -6.02
CA GLY A 35 -2.60 22.83 -5.90
C GLY A 35 -3.07 21.56 -5.19
N GLY A 36 -2.22 20.54 -5.17
CA GLY A 36 -2.55 19.22 -4.61
C GLY A 36 -3.59 18.46 -5.45
N TYR A 37 -4.20 17.45 -4.84
CA TYR A 37 -5.08 16.50 -5.54
C TYR A 37 -6.42 16.31 -4.85
N ILE A 38 -7.50 16.26 -5.63
CA ILE A 38 -8.83 15.84 -5.22
C ILE A 38 -9.02 14.39 -5.69
N THR A 39 -9.27 13.49 -4.74
CA THR A 39 -9.39 12.06 -5.02
C THR A 39 -10.82 11.56 -4.94
N SER A 40 -11.76 12.37 -4.45
CA SER A 40 -13.17 11.99 -4.37
C SER A 40 -13.86 12.19 -5.71
N VAL A 41 -13.76 11.19 -6.58
CA VAL A 41 -14.26 11.23 -7.96
C VAL A 41 -15.24 10.10 -8.27
N ASP A 42 -16.27 10.43 -9.04
CA ASP A 42 -17.25 9.47 -9.58
C ASP A 42 -16.66 8.64 -10.73
N GLN A 43 -17.47 7.77 -11.33
CA GLN A 43 -17.08 6.88 -12.42
C GLN A 43 -16.38 7.60 -13.58
N ASP A 44 -16.91 8.76 -13.96
CA ASP A 44 -16.45 9.58 -15.09
C ASP A 44 -15.37 10.62 -14.72
N GLY A 45 -14.88 10.57 -13.48
CA GLY A 45 -13.88 11.52 -12.98
C GLY A 45 -14.46 12.81 -12.39
N THR A 46 -15.79 13.00 -12.38
CA THR A 46 -16.43 14.17 -11.77
C THR A 46 -16.13 14.25 -10.28
N TRP A 47 -15.75 15.42 -9.79
CA TRP A 47 -15.53 15.65 -8.36
C TRP A 47 -16.84 15.56 -7.57
N LEU A 48 -16.87 14.66 -6.60
CA LEU A 48 -18.02 14.48 -5.70
C LEU A 48 -17.92 15.37 -4.45
N GLN A 49 -16.69 15.72 -4.08
CA GLN A 49 -16.37 16.71 -3.04
C GLN A 49 -14.93 17.17 -3.24
N THR A 50 -14.56 18.27 -2.57
CA THR A 50 -13.27 18.94 -2.81
C THR A 50 -12.32 18.91 -1.61
N ASP A 51 -12.70 18.28 -0.49
CA ASP A 51 -11.78 18.05 0.62
C ASP A 51 -10.64 17.12 0.18
N LYS A 52 -9.43 17.43 0.66
CA LYS A 52 -8.19 16.77 0.23
C LYS A 52 -7.71 15.78 1.27
N SER A 53 -7.56 14.53 0.83
CA SER A 53 -6.89 13.49 1.61
C SER A 53 -5.39 13.78 1.65
N VAL A 54 -4.83 13.97 2.84
CA VAL A 54 -3.39 14.19 3.01
C VAL A 54 -2.58 12.97 2.58
N TRP A 55 -3.13 11.76 2.77
CA TRP A 55 -2.48 10.52 2.32
C TRP A 55 -2.29 10.50 0.81
N PHE A 56 -3.28 10.94 0.05
CA PHE A 56 -3.18 10.94 -1.41
C PHE A 56 -2.33 12.07 -1.97
N GLN A 57 -2.09 13.14 -1.19
CA GLN A 57 -1.04 14.09 -1.53
C GLN A 57 0.32 13.39 -1.57
N GLY A 58 0.68 12.66 -0.52
CA GLY A 58 1.95 11.93 -0.49
C GLY A 58 2.01 10.78 -1.49
N ARG A 59 0.97 9.94 -1.52
CA ARG A 59 0.92 8.74 -2.38
C ARG A 59 1.05 9.07 -3.86
N PHE A 60 0.38 10.12 -4.36
CA PHE A 60 0.45 10.44 -5.79
C PHE A 60 1.78 11.11 -6.16
N VAL A 61 2.34 11.96 -5.29
CA VAL A 61 3.71 12.48 -5.46
C VAL A 61 4.71 11.34 -5.58
N TRP A 62 4.64 10.36 -4.67
CA TRP A 62 5.50 9.19 -4.71
C TRP A 62 5.34 8.42 -6.03
N MET A 63 4.10 8.20 -6.48
CA MET A 63 3.83 7.47 -7.71
C MET A 63 4.43 8.19 -8.93
N LEU A 64 4.11 9.48 -9.13
CA LEU A 64 4.60 10.27 -10.25
C LEU A 64 6.12 10.41 -10.26
N SER A 65 6.72 10.64 -9.08
CA SER A 65 8.17 10.75 -8.92
C SER A 65 8.87 9.41 -9.17
N THR A 66 8.26 8.29 -8.78
CA THR A 66 8.76 6.94 -9.07
C THR A 66 8.74 6.66 -10.58
N LEU A 67 7.67 7.03 -11.30
CA LEU A 67 7.63 6.92 -12.76
C LEU A 67 8.68 7.81 -13.42
N TYR A 68 8.84 9.04 -12.94
CA TYR A 68 9.89 9.94 -13.42
C TYR A 68 11.30 9.36 -13.24
N ASN A 69 11.53 8.64 -12.14
CA ASN A 69 12.83 8.03 -11.83
C ASN A 69 13.12 6.74 -12.58
N THR A 70 12.09 5.95 -12.90
CA THR A 70 12.29 4.55 -13.32
C THR A 70 11.69 4.20 -14.69
N VAL A 71 10.86 5.08 -15.25
CA VAL A 71 10.17 4.86 -16.53
C VAL A 71 10.59 5.91 -17.56
N GLN A 72 10.25 7.18 -17.33
CA GLN A 72 10.55 8.25 -18.28
C GLN A 72 10.59 9.61 -17.58
N LYS A 73 11.52 10.47 -17.99
CA LYS A 73 11.64 11.85 -17.52
C LYS A 73 10.57 12.78 -18.14
N LYS A 74 9.28 12.53 -17.91
CA LYS A 74 8.18 13.39 -18.39
C LYS A 74 7.98 14.61 -17.48
N THR A 75 8.02 15.81 -18.06
CA THR A 75 7.81 17.08 -17.32
C THR A 75 6.44 17.14 -16.65
N GLU A 76 5.39 16.67 -17.33
CA GLU A 76 4.03 16.62 -16.79
C GLU A 76 3.94 15.88 -15.45
N TRP A 77 4.61 14.73 -15.32
CA TRP A 77 4.64 13.97 -14.07
C TRP A 77 5.37 14.74 -12.96
N LEU A 78 6.47 15.41 -13.31
CA LEU A 78 7.27 16.17 -12.34
C LEU A 78 6.52 17.41 -11.86
N ASP A 79 5.81 18.11 -12.74
CA ASP A 79 5.02 19.29 -12.42
C ASP A 79 3.81 18.92 -11.54
N ALA A 80 3.12 17.82 -11.87
CA ALA A 80 2.04 17.32 -11.03
C ALA A 80 2.56 16.83 -9.66
N ALA A 81 3.75 16.21 -9.59
CA ALA A 81 4.39 15.86 -8.32
C ALA A 81 4.77 17.12 -7.50
N ARG A 82 5.32 18.14 -8.15
CA ARG A 82 5.64 19.42 -7.51
C ARG A 82 4.40 20.07 -6.90
N ALA A 83 3.26 20.06 -7.61
CA ALA A 83 2.00 20.59 -7.08
C ALA A 83 1.56 19.90 -5.78
N GLY A 84 1.77 18.59 -5.65
CA GLY A 84 1.49 17.85 -4.42
C GLY A 84 2.48 18.15 -3.29
N VAL A 85 3.78 18.21 -3.59
CA VAL A 85 4.84 18.56 -2.60
C VAL A 85 4.60 19.96 -2.05
N ASP A 86 4.37 20.93 -2.92
CA ASP A 86 4.12 22.32 -2.55
C ASP A 86 2.86 22.44 -1.69
N PHE A 87 1.78 21.75 -2.07
CA PHE A 87 0.55 21.74 -1.28
C PHE A 87 0.75 21.11 0.10
N MET A 88 1.42 19.96 0.19
CA MET A 88 1.73 19.32 1.47
C MET A 88 2.54 20.23 2.38
N ASN A 89 3.60 20.83 1.84
CA ASN A 89 4.51 21.68 2.60
C ASN A 89 3.82 22.94 3.14
N ARG A 90 2.85 23.49 2.40
CA ARG A 90 2.12 24.70 2.80
C ARG A 90 0.95 24.43 3.76
N HIS A 91 0.25 23.29 3.61
CA HIS A 91 -1.09 23.14 4.22
C HIS A 91 -1.28 21.90 5.08
N CYS A 92 -0.45 20.87 4.94
CA CYS A 92 -0.75 19.57 5.55
C CYS A 92 -0.07 19.33 6.91
N PHE A 93 0.88 20.19 7.29
CA PHE A 93 1.57 20.14 8.59
C PHE A 93 0.84 21.01 9.62
N ASP A 94 0.74 20.49 10.84
CA ASP A 94 0.23 21.18 12.03
C ASP A 94 1.39 21.80 12.83
N GLU A 95 1.07 22.63 13.83
CA GLU A 95 2.06 23.39 14.62
C GLU A 95 3.02 22.49 15.43
N ASP A 96 2.60 21.27 15.78
CA ASP A 96 3.42 20.27 16.48
C ASP A 96 4.33 19.44 15.54
N GLY A 97 4.36 19.80 14.25
CA GLY A 97 5.12 19.14 13.19
C GLY A 97 4.46 17.88 12.64
N ARG A 98 3.39 17.37 13.26
CA ARG A 98 2.61 16.25 12.72
C ARG A 98 1.71 16.70 11.59
N MET A 99 1.08 15.75 10.90
CA MET A 99 0.25 16.06 9.75
C MET A 99 -1.23 15.84 10.00
N PHE A 100 -2.05 16.65 9.33
CA PHE A 100 -3.49 16.42 9.26
C PHE A 100 -3.79 15.14 8.46
N PHE A 101 -4.98 14.59 8.66
CA PHE A 101 -5.56 13.52 7.85
C PHE A 101 -6.33 14.09 6.67
N THR A 102 -7.05 15.19 6.87
CA THR A 102 -7.81 15.91 5.83
C THR A 102 -7.71 17.42 6.00
N VAL A 103 -7.76 18.11 4.87
CA VAL A 103 -7.82 19.58 4.76
C VAL A 103 -8.88 19.95 3.72
N THR A 104 -9.40 21.19 3.75
CA THR A 104 -10.29 21.70 2.69
C THR A 104 -9.55 21.80 1.37
N ARG A 105 -10.27 22.13 0.29
CA ARG A 105 -9.66 22.38 -1.03
C ARG A 105 -8.55 23.42 -0.96
N GLU A 106 -8.76 24.50 -0.22
CA GLU A 106 -7.82 25.61 -0.06
C GLU A 106 -6.70 25.31 0.94
N GLY A 107 -6.79 24.18 1.66
CA GLY A 107 -5.78 23.74 2.62
C GLY A 107 -6.05 24.14 4.07
N ALA A 108 -7.28 24.52 4.44
CA ALA A 108 -7.63 24.74 5.83
C ALA A 108 -7.75 23.38 6.58
N PRO A 109 -7.24 23.26 7.81
CA PRO A 109 -7.22 21.99 8.52
C PRO A 109 -8.62 21.52 8.92
N LEU A 110 -8.94 20.24 8.67
CA LEU A 110 -10.24 19.65 9.02
C LEU A 110 -10.12 18.59 10.10
N ARG A 111 -9.21 17.63 9.94
CA ARG A 111 -9.09 16.50 10.87
C ARG A 111 -7.66 16.04 10.99
N LYS A 112 -7.20 15.83 12.21
CA LYS A 112 -5.97 15.10 12.54
C LYS A 112 -6.32 13.74 13.14
N ARG A 113 -5.49 12.73 12.91
CA ARG A 113 -5.70 11.37 13.44
C ARG A 113 -4.60 10.99 14.43
N ARG A 114 -4.89 10.02 15.29
CA ARG A 114 -3.93 9.43 16.25
C ARG A 114 -2.78 8.64 15.60
N TYR A 115 -2.88 8.33 14.31
CA TYR A 115 -1.91 7.53 13.57
C TYR A 115 -0.89 8.41 12.82
N LEU A 116 0.25 7.83 12.45
CA LEU A 116 1.36 8.51 11.76
C LEU A 116 1.38 8.23 10.24
N PHE A 117 0.23 7.86 9.67
CA PHE A 117 0.14 7.44 8.27
C PHE A 117 0.29 8.63 7.30
N SER A 118 -0.18 9.83 7.66
CA SER A 118 0.01 11.01 6.81
C SER A 118 1.49 11.37 6.67
N GLU A 119 2.21 11.32 7.79
CA GLU A 119 3.64 11.56 7.89
C GLU A 119 4.42 10.53 7.06
N SER A 120 4.06 9.25 7.14
CA SER A 120 4.66 8.21 6.30
C SER A 120 4.54 8.52 4.81
N PHE A 121 3.32 8.87 4.35
CA PHE A 121 3.13 9.16 2.93
C PHE A 121 3.86 10.44 2.50
N ALA A 122 4.09 11.40 3.40
CA ALA A 122 4.95 12.54 3.13
C ALA A 122 6.43 12.16 3.04
N VAL A 123 6.93 11.27 3.90
CA VAL A 123 8.32 10.78 3.83
C VAL A 123 8.60 10.12 2.48
N VAL A 124 7.77 9.16 2.06
CA VAL A 124 8.01 8.45 0.79
C VAL A 124 7.87 9.40 -0.41
N ALA A 125 6.93 10.36 -0.35
CA ALA A 125 6.76 11.37 -1.38
C ALA A 125 8.01 12.26 -1.53
N LEU A 126 8.48 12.84 -0.43
CA LEU A 126 9.64 13.73 -0.41
C LEU A 126 10.93 13.00 -0.77
N ALA A 127 11.10 11.74 -0.34
CA ALA A 127 12.23 10.91 -0.71
C ALA A 127 12.27 10.64 -2.24
N ALA A 128 11.15 10.22 -2.82
CA ALA A 128 11.05 9.96 -4.26
C ALA A 128 11.20 11.24 -5.10
N TYR A 129 10.56 12.34 -4.67
CA TYR A 129 10.62 13.63 -5.36
C TYR A 129 12.00 14.30 -5.28
N GLY A 130 12.63 14.29 -4.09
CA GLY A 130 13.99 14.78 -3.90
C GLY A 130 14.99 14.02 -4.77
N THR A 131 14.83 12.70 -4.88
CA THR A 131 15.62 11.87 -5.82
C THR A 131 15.37 12.25 -7.29
N ALA A 132 14.11 12.52 -7.65
CA ALA A 132 13.73 12.89 -9.02
C ALA A 132 14.29 14.22 -9.49
N THR A 133 14.39 15.18 -8.57
CA THR A 133 14.77 16.57 -8.85
C THR A 133 16.20 16.93 -8.46
N GLY A 134 16.84 16.12 -7.61
CA GLY A 134 18.07 16.50 -6.92
C GLY A 134 17.85 17.51 -5.79
N ASP A 135 16.60 17.72 -5.34
CA ASP A 135 16.28 18.65 -4.26
C ASP A 135 16.66 18.08 -2.89
N GLN A 136 17.81 18.52 -2.38
CA GLN A 136 18.29 18.11 -1.06
C GLN A 136 17.37 18.54 0.07
N ALA A 137 16.66 19.68 -0.04
CA ALA A 137 15.76 20.15 1.01
C ALA A 137 14.57 19.20 1.19
N SER A 138 14.05 18.63 0.11
CA SER A 138 13.04 17.56 0.18
C SER A 138 13.58 16.31 0.86
N LEU A 139 14.82 15.89 0.58
CA LEU A 139 15.44 14.71 1.21
C LEU A 139 15.69 14.92 2.71
N ASP A 140 16.16 16.10 3.10
CA ASP A 140 16.38 16.48 4.49
C ASP A 140 15.03 16.49 5.24
N LYS A 141 14.01 17.12 4.66
CA LYS A 141 12.66 17.12 5.23
C LYS A 141 12.06 15.71 5.34
N ALA A 142 12.30 14.83 4.36
CA ALA A 142 11.87 13.43 4.45
C ALA A 142 12.51 12.73 5.66
N THR A 143 13.80 13.00 5.91
CA THR A 143 14.53 12.46 7.07
C THR A 143 14.00 13.03 8.38
N ASP A 144 13.71 14.32 8.44
CA ASP A 144 13.16 14.97 9.63
C ASP A 144 11.77 14.44 10.00
N VAL A 145 10.89 14.28 9.00
CA VAL A 145 9.54 13.71 9.22
C VAL A 145 9.65 12.24 9.63
N PHE A 146 10.60 11.47 9.09
CA PHE A 146 10.84 10.09 9.54
C PHE A 146 11.30 10.05 11.01
N ASN A 147 12.25 10.91 11.40
CA ASN A 147 12.69 11.01 12.79
C ASN A 147 11.55 11.43 13.73
N LEU A 148 10.67 12.32 13.28
CA LEU A 148 9.44 12.69 13.99
C LEU A 148 8.54 11.48 14.20
N MET A 149 8.31 10.68 13.15
CA MET A 149 7.51 9.45 13.27
C MET A 149 8.09 8.49 14.32
N LEU A 150 9.40 8.26 14.29
CA LEU A 150 10.07 7.40 15.27
C LEU A 150 9.94 7.94 16.69
N LYS A 151 10.08 9.26 16.87
CA LYS A 151 9.86 9.90 18.18
C LYS A 151 8.44 9.63 18.70
N TYR A 152 7.41 9.87 17.89
CA TYR A 152 6.02 9.66 18.31
C TYR A 152 5.68 8.18 18.51
N HIS A 153 6.25 7.28 17.70
CA HIS A 153 6.03 5.85 17.82
C HIS A 153 6.69 5.26 19.07
N ASN A 154 7.92 5.67 19.38
CA ASN A 154 8.74 5.07 20.43
C ASN A 154 8.59 5.75 21.80
N THR A 155 7.90 6.88 21.89
CA THR A 155 7.71 7.61 23.15
C THR A 155 6.30 7.39 23.69
N PRO A 156 6.13 6.65 24.81
CA PRO A 156 4.83 6.47 25.44
C PRO A 156 4.15 7.80 25.77
N GLY A 157 2.84 7.89 25.51
CA GLY A 157 2.02 9.06 25.83
C GLY A 157 1.99 10.17 24.77
N LEU A 158 2.84 10.13 23.73
CA LEU A 158 2.79 11.13 22.65
C LEU A 158 1.68 10.87 21.63
N LEU A 159 1.21 9.63 21.52
CA LEU A 159 0.07 9.26 20.68
C LEU A 159 -1.07 8.75 21.54
N GLU A 160 -2.27 9.23 21.25
CA GLU A 160 -3.48 8.78 21.91
C GLU A 160 -3.76 7.32 21.52
N PRO A 161 -3.86 6.38 22.50
CA PRO A 161 -4.09 4.98 22.20
C PRO A 161 -5.50 4.75 21.61
N LYS A 162 -5.66 3.68 20.83
CA LYS A 162 -6.96 3.32 20.23
C LYS A 162 -7.95 2.81 21.28
N THR A 163 -7.46 2.08 22.28
CA THR A 163 -8.23 1.53 23.40
C THR A 163 -7.66 2.07 24.71
N ASN A 164 -8.45 2.01 25.80
CA ASN A 164 -7.94 2.36 27.12
C ASN A 164 -6.78 1.40 27.49
N PRO A 165 -5.53 1.90 27.60
CA PRO A 165 -4.36 1.06 27.82
C PRO A 165 -4.30 0.48 29.24
N GLU A 166 -5.00 1.07 30.21
CA GLU A 166 -5.10 0.55 31.58
C GLU A 166 -6.05 -0.64 31.69
N VAL A 167 -7.03 -0.73 30.78
CA VAL A 167 -8.06 -1.78 30.79
C VAL A 167 -7.75 -2.89 29.79
N ARG A 168 -7.34 -2.53 28.57
CA ARG A 168 -6.99 -3.48 27.51
C ARG A 168 -5.93 -2.86 26.59
N PRO A 169 -4.65 -2.96 26.97
CA PRO A 169 -3.57 -2.51 26.11
C PRO A 169 -3.50 -3.42 24.88
N ALA A 170 -3.33 -2.80 23.71
CA ALA A 170 -3.24 -3.51 22.44
C ALA A 170 -2.39 -2.70 21.46
N LYS A 171 -1.81 -3.41 20.50
CA LYS A 171 -1.05 -2.83 19.40
C LYS A 171 -1.51 -3.42 18.08
N GLY A 172 -1.33 -2.66 17.00
CA GLY A 172 -1.83 -3.01 15.66
C GLY A 172 -0.72 -3.19 14.64
N LEU A 173 -0.94 -4.10 13.70
CA LEU A 173 0.00 -4.49 12.66
C LEU A 173 0.38 -3.32 11.73
N ALA A 174 -0.59 -2.49 11.37
CA ALA A 174 -0.49 -1.47 10.33
C ALA A 174 0.68 -0.48 10.54
N MET A 175 0.98 -0.11 11.79
CA MET A 175 2.08 0.83 12.06
C MET A 175 3.44 0.23 11.69
N LEU A 176 3.68 -1.05 12.00
CA LEU A 176 4.92 -1.75 11.67
C LEU A 176 5.10 -1.87 10.16
N MET A 177 4.03 -2.24 9.45
CA MET A 177 4.04 -2.32 7.98
C MET A 177 4.37 -0.97 7.34
N VAL A 178 3.74 0.10 7.84
CA VAL A 178 3.97 1.46 7.33
C VAL A 178 5.39 1.92 7.62
N LEU A 179 5.97 1.61 8.79
CA LEU A 179 7.37 1.92 9.08
C LEU A 179 8.34 1.19 8.16
N ILE A 180 8.09 -0.09 7.87
CA ILE A 180 8.92 -0.89 6.94
C ILE A 180 8.99 -0.21 5.58
N VAL A 181 7.84 0.03 4.94
CA VAL A 181 7.83 0.61 3.58
C VAL A 181 8.38 2.03 3.57
N THR A 182 8.14 2.81 4.63
CA THR A 182 8.69 4.18 4.76
C THR A 182 10.21 4.16 4.86
N ALA A 183 10.76 3.29 5.71
CA ALA A 183 12.19 3.12 5.88
C ALA A 183 12.84 2.57 4.60
N GLN A 184 12.20 1.65 3.88
CA GLN A 184 12.69 1.12 2.61
C GLN A 184 12.81 2.22 1.54
N GLU A 185 11.79 3.06 1.38
CA GLU A 185 11.81 4.17 0.42
C GLU A 185 12.80 5.27 0.83
N LEU A 186 12.87 5.62 2.12
CA LEU A 186 13.85 6.61 2.60
C LEU A 186 15.29 6.10 2.41
N ARG A 187 15.57 4.85 2.77
CA ARG A 187 16.89 4.21 2.59
C ARG A 187 17.36 4.27 1.15
N LYS A 188 16.45 4.03 0.20
CA LYS A 188 16.73 4.09 -1.24
C LYS A 188 17.18 5.50 -1.68
N ALA A 189 16.63 6.55 -1.08
CA ALA A 189 16.94 7.93 -1.44
C ALA A 189 18.16 8.49 -0.68
N THR A 190 18.32 8.20 0.60
CA THR A 190 19.28 8.91 1.48
C THR A 190 20.38 8.02 2.05
N ARG A 191 20.25 6.69 1.96
CA ARG A 191 21.12 5.71 2.65
C ARG A 191 21.18 5.92 4.18
N ASN A 192 20.12 6.47 4.78
CA ASN A 192 20.06 6.68 6.21
C ASN A 192 20.22 5.34 6.97
N PRO A 193 21.22 5.21 7.86
CA PRO A 193 21.53 3.94 8.54
C PRO A 193 20.40 3.47 9.48
N LEU A 194 19.62 4.38 10.06
CA LEU A 194 18.50 4.03 10.95
C LEU A 194 17.42 3.22 10.23
N CYS A 195 17.32 3.33 8.91
CA CYS A 195 16.28 2.61 8.15
C CYS A 195 16.41 1.10 8.31
N ASN A 196 17.63 0.55 8.29
CA ASN A 196 17.84 -0.89 8.46
C ASN A 196 17.40 -1.34 9.86
N GLU A 197 17.78 -0.59 10.89
CA GLU A 197 17.42 -0.88 12.29
C GLU A 197 15.89 -0.90 12.48
N VAL A 198 15.19 0.10 11.93
CA VAL A 198 13.73 0.19 12.01
C VAL A 198 13.06 -0.98 11.27
N ILE A 199 13.55 -1.32 10.06
CA ILE A 199 13.03 -2.46 9.29
C ILE A 199 13.21 -3.76 10.09
N ASP A 200 14.40 -4.00 10.64
CA ASP A 200 14.70 -5.22 11.40
C ASP A 200 13.81 -5.34 12.65
N GLN A 201 13.63 -4.25 13.40
CA GLN A 201 12.77 -4.21 14.57
C GLN A 201 11.31 -4.51 14.23
N CYS A 202 10.80 -3.88 13.17
CA CYS A 202 9.42 -4.07 12.74
C CYS A 202 9.16 -5.50 12.27
N ILE A 203 10.06 -6.07 11.46
CA ILE A 203 9.93 -7.45 10.96
C ILE A 203 10.00 -8.45 12.13
N ALA A 204 10.96 -8.27 13.05
CA ALA A 204 11.08 -9.14 14.23
C ALA A 204 9.84 -9.07 15.12
N GLU A 205 9.23 -7.88 15.28
CA GLU A 205 7.99 -7.72 16.01
C GLU A 205 6.80 -8.38 15.30
N ILE A 206 6.68 -8.23 13.98
CA ILE A 206 5.65 -8.92 13.18
C ILE A 206 5.76 -10.43 13.37
N GLU A 207 6.96 -11.00 13.20
CA GLU A 207 7.19 -12.45 13.35
C GLU A 207 6.87 -12.95 14.76
N ARG A 208 7.34 -12.24 15.79
CA ARG A 208 7.17 -12.66 17.18
C ARG A 208 5.73 -12.52 17.66
N ASP A 209 5.08 -11.39 17.34
CA ASP A 209 3.87 -10.98 18.04
C ASP A 209 2.60 -11.17 17.20
N PHE A 210 2.66 -10.97 15.88
CA PHE A 210 1.47 -10.93 15.02
C PHE A 210 1.25 -12.20 14.21
N VAL A 211 2.32 -12.91 13.84
CA VAL A 211 2.24 -14.23 13.19
C VAL A 211 1.77 -15.27 14.22
N LYS A 212 0.64 -15.94 13.96
CA LYS A 212 0.03 -16.94 14.85
C LYS A 212 -0.05 -18.31 14.20
N PRO A 213 0.96 -19.18 14.40
CA PRO A 213 0.99 -20.52 13.84
C PRO A 213 -0.24 -21.38 14.21
N GLU A 214 -0.77 -21.20 15.42
CA GLU A 214 -1.96 -21.92 15.91
C GLU A 214 -3.24 -21.61 15.10
N PHE A 215 -3.27 -20.47 14.41
CA PHE A 215 -4.37 -20.07 13.52
C PHE A 215 -3.96 -20.02 12.05
N SER A 216 -2.67 -20.24 11.74
CA SER A 216 -2.10 -20.06 10.40
C SER A 216 -2.48 -18.71 9.79
N CYS A 217 -2.28 -17.61 10.53
CA CYS A 217 -2.61 -16.26 10.07
C CYS A 217 -1.68 -15.20 10.68
N VAL A 218 -1.85 -13.96 10.22
CA VAL A 218 -1.32 -12.75 10.86
C VAL A 218 -2.52 -11.97 11.40
N LEU A 219 -2.51 -11.64 12.70
CA LEU A 219 -3.60 -10.89 13.32
C LEU A 219 -3.45 -9.38 13.10
N GLU A 220 -4.57 -8.65 13.00
CA GLU A 220 -4.54 -7.19 12.88
C GLU A 220 -4.16 -6.50 14.20
N MET A 221 -4.56 -7.08 15.34
CA MET A 221 -4.28 -6.56 16.68
C MET A 221 -3.93 -7.67 17.67
N VAL A 222 -2.99 -7.37 18.56
CA VAL A 222 -2.53 -8.27 19.64
C VAL A 222 -2.25 -7.47 20.92
N GLY A 223 -2.04 -8.17 22.04
CA GLY A 223 -1.54 -7.58 23.28
C GLY A 223 -0.10 -7.04 23.13
N PRO A 224 0.40 -6.26 24.12
CA PRO A 224 1.73 -5.64 24.04
C PRO A 224 2.89 -6.60 23.80
N ASN A 225 2.79 -7.85 24.26
CA ASN A 225 3.78 -8.90 24.09
C ASN A 225 3.33 -9.98 23.08
N GLY A 226 2.39 -9.63 22.20
CA GLY A 226 1.84 -10.55 21.21
C GLY A 226 0.74 -11.47 21.74
N GLU A 227 0.15 -11.19 22.90
CA GLU A 227 -0.92 -12.02 23.44
C GLU A 227 -2.15 -12.01 22.53
N PHE A 228 -2.78 -13.17 22.34
CA PHE A 228 -4.05 -13.27 21.65
C PHE A 228 -5.17 -12.66 22.51
N ILE A 229 -5.96 -11.76 21.92
CA ILE A 229 -7.11 -11.13 22.58
C ILE A 229 -8.39 -11.76 22.03
N ASP A 230 -9.11 -12.51 22.86
CA ASP A 230 -10.31 -13.23 22.42
C ASP A 230 -11.57 -12.34 22.36
N ASN A 231 -11.54 -11.38 21.45
CA ASN A 231 -12.68 -10.52 21.10
C ASN A 231 -12.74 -10.34 19.57
N PHE A 232 -13.67 -9.52 19.08
CA PHE A 232 -13.79 -9.29 17.65
C PHE A 232 -12.50 -8.73 17.04
N GLU A 233 -11.92 -7.67 17.61
CA GLU A 233 -10.74 -7.02 17.04
C GLU A 233 -9.48 -7.89 17.09
N GLY A 234 -9.29 -8.68 18.14
CA GLY A 234 -8.14 -9.57 18.29
C GLY A 234 -8.26 -10.88 17.50
N ARG A 235 -9.45 -11.19 16.96
CA ARG A 235 -9.65 -12.29 16.00
C ARG A 235 -9.63 -11.84 14.54
N THR A 236 -9.65 -10.54 14.27
CA THR A 236 -9.68 -10.01 12.91
C THR A 236 -8.39 -10.34 12.16
N VAL A 237 -8.56 -10.91 10.98
CA VAL A 237 -7.53 -11.04 9.94
C VAL A 237 -7.99 -10.26 8.72
N ASN A 238 -7.11 -9.42 8.16
CA ASN A 238 -7.28 -8.88 6.82
C ASN A 238 -6.32 -9.59 5.87
N PRO A 239 -6.80 -10.47 4.97
CA PRO A 239 -5.93 -11.20 4.06
C PRO A 239 -5.11 -10.29 3.14
N GLY A 240 -5.70 -9.21 2.62
CA GLY A 240 -5.00 -8.24 1.77
C GLY A 240 -3.84 -7.57 2.50
N HIS A 241 -4.05 -7.16 3.75
CA HIS A 241 -3.03 -6.54 4.59
C HIS A 241 -1.92 -7.53 4.95
N SER A 242 -2.27 -8.79 5.24
CA SER A 242 -1.28 -9.85 5.48
C SER A 242 -0.45 -10.15 4.23
N LEU A 243 -1.06 -10.17 3.04
CA LEU A 243 -0.34 -10.32 1.76
C LEU A 243 0.61 -9.14 1.53
N GLU A 244 0.18 -7.92 1.84
CA GLU A 244 1.01 -6.72 1.79
C GLU A 244 2.23 -6.80 2.72
N ALA A 245 2.01 -7.19 3.99
CA ALA A 245 3.08 -7.40 4.95
C ALA A 245 4.09 -8.45 4.47
N GLY A 246 3.57 -9.57 3.95
CA GLY A 246 4.38 -10.66 3.45
C GLY A 246 5.29 -10.23 2.30
N TRP A 247 4.78 -9.46 1.33
CA TRP A 247 5.61 -9.02 0.21
C TRP A 247 6.54 -7.86 0.55
N PHE A 248 6.23 -7.01 1.53
CA PHE A 248 7.21 -6.05 2.08
C PHE A 248 8.44 -6.76 2.66
N ILE A 249 8.22 -7.87 3.37
CA ILE A 249 9.29 -8.70 3.93
C ILE A 249 10.05 -9.44 2.82
N LEU A 250 9.36 -9.97 1.81
CA LEU A 250 10.03 -10.58 0.65
C LEU A 250 10.87 -9.58 -0.15
N GLU A 251 10.38 -8.35 -0.33
CA GLU A 251 11.13 -7.30 -0.99
C GLU A 251 12.40 -6.96 -0.19
N GLU A 252 12.31 -6.96 1.14
CA GLU A 252 13.50 -6.81 2.00
C GLU A 252 14.48 -7.97 1.82
N ALA A 253 13.99 -9.22 1.79
CA ALA A 253 14.81 -10.40 1.53
C ALA A 253 15.58 -10.26 0.21
N ARG A 254 14.89 -9.79 -0.83
CA ARG A 254 15.46 -9.53 -2.15
C ARG A 254 16.53 -8.44 -2.11
N LEU A 255 16.25 -7.32 -1.46
CA LEU A 255 17.18 -6.19 -1.34
C LEU A 255 18.45 -6.57 -0.56
N ARG A 256 18.37 -7.57 0.32
CA ARG A 256 19.50 -8.13 1.06
C ARG A 256 20.19 -9.31 0.35
N GLY A 257 19.93 -9.49 -0.94
CA GLY A 257 20.60 -10.52 -1.74
C GLY A 257 20.06 -11.93 -1.51
N GLY A 258 18.77 -12.06 -1.17
CA GLY A 258 18.13 -13.36 -0.93
C GLY A 258 18.29 -13.85 0.50
N ASP A 259 18.02 -12.99 1.49
CA ASP A 259 18.04 -13.39 2.90
C ASP A 259 17.00 -14.50 3.14
N THR A 260 17.49 -15.71 3.39
CA THR A 260 16.65 -16.91 3.50
C THR A 260 15.68 -16.88 4.68
N ALA A 261 16.00 -16.17 5.77
CA ALA A 261 15.12 -16.08 6.93
C ALA A 261 13.93 -15.16 6.62
N LEU A 262 14.21 -13.99 6.04
CA LEU A 262 13.18 -13.07 5.58
C LEU A 262 12.32 -13.68 4.48
N GLU A 263 12.94 -14.38 3.52
CA GLU A 263 12.21 -15.09 2.46
C GLU A 263 11.24 -16.11 3.06
N LYS A 264 11.72 -16.98 3.96
CA LYS A 264 10.86 -17.99 4.60
C LYS A 264 9.69 -17.37 5.37
N LEU A 265 9.92 -16.26 6.06
CA LEU A 265 8.88 -15.54 6.80
C LEU A 265 7.83 -14.93 5.84
N GLY A 266 8.27 -14.18 4.83
CA GLY A 266 7.37 -13.56 3.85
C GLY A 266 6.54 -14.58 3.09
N LEU A 267 7.16 -15.68 2.64
CA LEU A 267 6.47 -16.77 1.95
C LEU A 267 5.42 -17.45 2.84
N LYS A 268 5.75 -17.70 4.12
CA LYS A 268 4.79 -18.27 5.09
C LYS A 268 3.55 -17.39 5.23
N ILE A 269 3.74 -16.08 5.40
CA ILE A 269 2.63 -15.12 5.54
C ILE A 269 1.77 -15.09 4.27
N ILE A 270 2.39 -15.08 3.09
CA ILE A 270 1.68 -15.10 1.80
C ILE A 270 0.89 -16.39 1.63
N ASP A 271 1.49 -17.55 1.92
CA ASP A 271 0.84 -18.85 1.81
C ASP A 271 -0.41 -18.93 2.69
N TRP A 272 -0.28 -18.54 3.96
CA TRP A 272 -1.38 -18.54 4.93
C TRP A 272 -2.49 -17.57 4.55
N SER A 273 -2.11 -16.34 4.18
CA SER A 273 -3.09 -15.32 3.83
C SER A 273 -3.87 -15.65 2.56
N TYR A 274 -3.19 -16.22 1.55
CA TYR A 274 -3.85 -16.67 0.34
C TYR A 274 -4.91 -17.75 0.62
N GLU A 275 -4.54 -18.79 1.37
CA GLU A 275 -5.47 -19.90 1.67
C GLU A 275 -6.68 -19.44 2.51
N LEU A 276 -6.47 -18.50 3.44
CA LEU A 276 -7.53 -17.97 4.28
C LEU A 276 -8.43 -16.95 3.53
N GLY A 277 -7.84 -16.17 2.63
CA GLY A 277 -8.49 -15.06 1.95
C GLY A 277 -9.17 -15.41 0.64
N TRP A 278 -8.68 -16.40 -0.11
CA TRP A 278 -9.26 -16.76 -1.40
C TRP A 278 -10.66 -17.38 -1.24
N ASP A 279 -11.66 -16.77 -1.87
CA ASP A 279 -13.02 -17.27 -1.87
C ASP A 279 -13.18 -18.41 -2.88
N ARG A 280 -13.50 -19.61 -2.39
CA ARG A 280 -13.63 -20.80 -3.23
C ARG A 280 -14.93 -20.83 -4.02
N ASP A 281 -15.94 -20.04 -3.61
CA ASP A 281 -17.25 -20.03 -4.24
C ASP A 281 -17.32 -19.05 -5.41
N PHE A 282 -16.80 -17.84 -5.22
CA PHE A 282 -16.88 -16.74 -6.21
C PHE A 282 -15.52 -16.28 -6.76
N GLY A 283 -14.40 -16.80 -6.22
CA GLY A 283 -13.08 -16.26 -6.50
C GLY A 283 -12.83 -14.91 -5.83
N GLY A 284 -11.61 -14.40 -5.98
CA GLY A 284 -11.19 -13.14 -5.38
C GLY A 284 -10.91 -13.24 -3.88
N ILE A 285 -10.18 -12.25 -3.36
CA ILE A 285 -9.76 -12.16 -1.96
C ILE A 285 -10.84 -11.48 -1.13
N LEU A 286 -11.31 -12.15 -0.07
CA LEU A 286 -12.24 -11.60 0.92
C LEU A 286 -11.57 -10.48 1.73
N TYR A 287 -12.39 -9.53 2.20
CA TYR A 287 -11.86 -8.34 2.86
C TYR A 287 -11.39 -8.62 4.30
N PHE A 288 -12.24 -9.27 5.10
CA PHE A 288 -11.94 -9.66 6.48
C PHE A 288 -12.32 -11.11 6.76
N LYS A 289 -11.60 -11.72 7.70
CA LYS A 289 -11.84 -13.06 8.23
C LYS A 289 -11.69 -13.04 9.75
N ASP A 290 -12.30 -14.02 10.40
CA ASP A 290 -12.06 -14.32 11.81
C ASP A 290 -11.09 -15.51 11.90
N CYS A 291 -10.04 -15.41 12.71
CA CYS A 291 -8.99 -16.43 12.81
C CYS A 291 -9.48 -17.80 13.33
N ARG A 292 -10.66 -17.87 13.94
CA ARG A 292 -11.32 -19.11 14.38
C ARG A 292 -12.46 -19.55 13.46
N GLY A 293 -12.70 -18.83 12.36
CA GLY A 293 -13.80 -19.10 11.45
C GLY A 293 -15.18 -18.73 12.00
N LEU A 294 -15.24 -17.87 13.02
CA LEU A 294 -16.51 -17.37 13.56
C LEU A 294 -17.12 -16.28 12.65
N PRO A 295 -18.41 -15.93 12.82
CA PRO A 295 -19.01 -14.81 12.10
C PRO A 295 -18.27 -13.49 12.36
N ASN A 296 -17.94 -12.78 11.29
CA ASN A 296 -17.26 -11.50 11.35
C ASN A 296 -18.27 -10.37 11.65
N PRO A 297 -17.96 -9.39 12.54
CA PRO A 297 -18.87 -8.29 12.85
C PRO A 297 -18.99 -7.24 11.73
N GLU A 298 -18.03 -7.18 10.80
CA GLU A 298 -18.02 -6.23 9.70
C GLU A 298 -18.99 -6.68 8.60
N TYR A 299 -20.04 -5.92 8.32
CA TYR A 299 -21.07 -6.29 7.33
C TYR A 299 -20.56 -6.34 5.89
N TRP A 300 -19.39 -5.76 5.61
CA TRP A 300 -18.69 -5.77 4.32
C TRP A 300 -17.52 -6.76 4.26
N GLN A 301 -17.40 -7.67 5.23
CA GLN A 301 -16.26 -8.58 5.37
C GLN A 301 -15.96 -9.46 4.14
N ASP A 302 -16.97 -9.77 3.32
CA ASP A 302 -16.84 -10.63 2.14
C ASP A 302 -16.77 -9.87 0.82
N MET A 303 -16.84 -8.54 0.86
CA MET A 303 -16.66 -7.69 -0.32
C MET A 303 -15.26 -7.86 -0.91
N LYS A 304 -15.13 -7.54 -2.19
CA LYS A 304 -13.87 -7.63 -2.93
C LYS A 304 -13.34 -6.23 -3.14
N PHE A 305 -12.27 -5.90 -2.42
CA PHE A 305 -11.62 -4.58 -2.48
C PHE A 305 -10.46 -4.62 -3.45
N TRP A 306 -10.35 -3.61 -4.33
CA TRP A 306 -9.33 -3.55 -5.39
C TRP A 306 -7.91 -3.75 -4.84
N TRP A 307 -7.59 -3.12 -3.71
CA TRP A 307 -6.24 -3.11 -3.16
C TRP A 307 -5.83 -4.49 -2.63
N ASN A 308 -6.72 -5.24 -1.96
CA ASN A 308 -6.42 -6.62 -1.53
C ASN A 308 -5.92 -7.47 -2.71
N HIS A 309 -6.51 -7.26 -3.89
CA HIS A 309 -6.15 -7.97 -5.12
C HIS A 309 -4.84 -7.43 -5.72
N ASN A 310 -4.63 -6.12 -5.71
CA ASN A 310 -3.37 -5.52 -6.12
C ASN A 310 -2.18 -6.08 -5.31
N GLU A 311 -2.33 -6.17 -3.98
CA GLU A 311 -1.29 -6.72 -3.11
C GLU A 311 -1.09 -8.22 -3.31
N ALA A 312 -2.17 -8.96 -3.54
CA ALA A 312 -2.10 -10.39 -3.85
C ALA A 312 -1.36 -10.67 -5.17
N ILE A 313 -1.55 -9.83 -6.20
CA ILE A 313 -0.83 -9.91 -7.47
C ILE A 313 0.67 -9.67 -7.25
N ILE A 314 1.03 -8.59 -6.55
CA ILE A 314 2.43 -8.27 -6.22
C ILE A 314 3.07 -9.44 -5.45
N ALA A 315 2.42 -9.88 -4.38
CA ALA A 315 2.95 -10.88 -3.46
C ALA A 315 3.28 -12.20 -4.17
N ASN A 316 2.35 -12.72 -4.97
CA ASN A 316 2.56 -13.99 -5.66
C ASN A 316 3.57 -13.87 -6.81
N LEU A 317 3.61 -12.73 -7.52
CA LEU A 317 4.62 -12.53 -8.57
C LEU A 317 6.03 -12.42 -7.99
N LEU A 318 6.21 -11.67 -6.91
CA LEU A 318 7.50 -11.53 -6.22
C LEU A 318 7.95 -12.85 -5.60
N ALA A 319 7.04 -13.60 -4.97
CA ALA A 319 7.34 -14.93 -4.44
C ALA A 319 7.81 -15.88 -5.54
N TRP A 320 7.18 -15.85 -6.71
CA TRP A 320 7.62 -16.64 -7.87
C TRP A 320 8.98 -16.19 -8.41
N GLU A 321 9.26 -14.88 -8.44
CA GLU A 321 10.56 -14.35 -8.88
C GLU A 321 11.71 -14.81 -7.97
N LEU A 322 11.50 -14.83 -6.65
CA LEU A 322 12.53 -15.27 -5.71
C LEU A 322 12.74 -16.79 -5.74
N THR A 323 11.64 -17.55 -5.74
CA THR A 323 11.70 -19.01 -5.49
C THR A 323 11.72 -19.87 -6.75
N GLY A 324 11.13 -19.38 -7.85
CA GLY A 324 10.81 -20.19 -9.03
C GLY A 324 9.70 -21.24 -8.80
N ASP A 325 9.05 -21.29 -7.63
CA ASP A 325 8.03 -22.29 -7.32
C ASP A 325 6.74 -22.02 -8.13
N ALA A 326 6.37 -22.99 -8.97
CA ALA A 326 5.20 -22.92 -9.83
C ALA A 326 3.87 -22.72 -9.08
N LYS A 327 3.79 -22.98 -7.77
CA LYS A 327 2.58 -22.67 -6.98
C LYS A 327 2.27 -21.18 -6.98
N TYR A 328 3.28 -20.32 -6.86
CA TYR A 328 3.10 -18.87 -6.82
C TYR A 328 2.75 -18.31 -8.20
N GLU A 329 3.31 -18.90 -9.26
CA GLU A 329 2.91 -18.57 -10.63
C GLU A 329 1.41 -18.86 -10.85
N ARG A 330 0.94 -20.05 -10.45
CA ARG A 330 -0.48 -20.42 -10.57
C ARG A 330 -1.39 -19.50 -9.78
N ARG A 331 -1.00 -19.15 -8.55
CA ARG A 331 -1.76 -18.20 -7.71
C ARG A 331 -1.75 -16.79 -8.29
N HIS A 332 -0.62 -16.31 -8.80
CA HIS A 332 -0.55 -15.03 -9.52
C HIS A 332 -1.52 -15.03 -10.70
N ALA A 333 -1.49 -16.07 -11.55
CA ALA A 333 -2.43 -16.18 -12.67
C ALA A 333 -3.89 -16.17 -12.20
N GLN A 334 -4.22 -16.96 -11.17
CA GLN A 334 -5.57 -17.03 -10.61
C GLN A 334 -6.07 -15.67 -10.09
N VAL A 335 -5.27 -14.95 -9.30
CA VAL A 335 -5.64 -13.63 -8.79
C VAL A 335 -5.70 -12.62 -9.92
N HIS A 336 -4.68 -12.56 -10.79
CA HIS A 336 -4.62 -11.62 -11.90
C HIS A 336 -5.83 -11.78 -12.80
N ASP A 337 -6.11 -12.98 -13.30
CA ASP A 337 -7.15 -13.24 -14.28
C ASP A 337 -8.53 -12.89 -13.70
N TRP A 338 -8.77 -13.24 -12.44
CA TRP A 338 -10.01 -12.83 -11.76
C TRP A 338 -10.08 -11.32 -11.60
N THR A 339 -9.01 -10.67 -11.15
CA THR A 339 -9.00 -9.23 -10.86
C THR A 339 -9.25 -8.39 -12.11
N TYR A 340 -8.57 -8.72 -13.22
CA TYR A 340 -8.71 -8.01 -14.50
C TYR A 340 -10.03 -8.31 -15.21
N ALA A 341 -10.76 -9.36 -14.82
CA ALA A 341 -12.11 -9.62 -15.31
C ALA A 341 -13.20 -8.81 -14.59
N HIS A 342 -12.94 -8.28 -13.39
CA HIS A 342 -13.99 -7.71 -12.53
C HIS A 342 -13.81 -6.23 -12.17
N PHE A 343 -12.57 -5.75 -12.00
CA PHE A 343 -12.32 -4.37 -11.53
C PHE A 343 -12.17 -3.30 -12.62
N PRO A 344 -11.53 -3.56 -13.78
CA PRO A 344 -11.34 -2.53 -14.80
C PRO A 344 -12.67 -1.93 -15.27
N ASP A 345 -12.70 -0.61 -15.43
CA ASP A 345 -13.82 0.09 -16.07
C ASP A 345 -13.45 0.43 -17.52
N PRO A 346 -13.91 -0.36 -18.52
CA PRO A 346 -13.57 -0.11 -19.91
C PRO A 346 -14.23 1.16 -20.49
N LEU A 347 -15.17 1.79 -19.78
CA LEU A 347 -15.87 2.97 -20.27
C LEU A 347 -15.15 4.29 -19.95
N TYR A 348 -14.65 4.43 -18.73
CA TYR A 348 -14.05 5.67 -18.24
C TYR A 348 -12.59 5.53 -17.76
N GLY A 349 -12.03 4.32 -17.81
CA GLY A 349 -10.67 4.06 -17.36
C GLY A 349 -10.51 3.93 -15.85
N ASP A 350 -9.31 3.56 -15.40
CA ASP A 350 -9.04 3.12 -14.02
C ASP A 350 -9.95 1.94 -13.60
N TRP A 351 -9.93 1.58 -12.31
CA TRP A 351 -10.70 0.48 -11.75
C TRP A 351 -11.81 0.98 -10.83
N PHE A 352 -12.88 0.20 -10.74
CA PHE A 352 -13.76 0.28 -9.58
C PHE A 352 -12.98 -0.07 -8.29
N GLY A 353 -13.41 0.46 -7.15
CA GLY A 353 -12.81 0.12 -5.85
C GLY A 353 -13.46 -1.09 -5.18
N TYR A 354 -14.77 -1.25 -5.34
CA TYR A 354 -15.58 -2.02 -4.41
C TYR A 354 -16.56 -2.90 -5.17
N LEU A 355 -16.43 -4.21 -5.00
CA LEU A 355 -17.34 -5.20 -5.55
C LEU A 355 -18.05 -5.96 -4.42
N HIS A 356 -19.25 -6.43 -4.72
CA HIS A 356 -19.92 -7.43 -3.90
C HIS A 356 -19.14 -8.75 -3.92
N ARG A 357 -19.50 -9.69 -3.04
CA ARG A 357 -18.81 -10.99 -2.93
C ARG A 357 -18.79 -11.75 -4.26
N ASP A 358 -19.83 -11.63 -5.06
CA ASP A 358 -19.96 -12.28 -6.37
C ASP A 358 -19.17 -11.60 -7.51
N GLY A 359 -18.45 -10.52 -7.21
CA GLY A 359 -17.67 -9.76 -8.19
C GLY A 359 -18.46 -8.68 -8.94
N THR A 360 -19.75 -8.49 -8.66
CA THR A 360 -20.52 -7.39 -9.26
C THR A 360 -20.17 -6.04 -8.63
N VAL A 361 -20.23 -4.96 -9.40
CA VAL A 361 -19.86 -3.61 -8.94
C VAL A 361 -20.81 -3.14 -7.83
N ALA A 362 -20.27 -2.93 -6.63
CA ALA A 362 -21.03 -2.43 -5.49
C ALA A 362 -21.05 -0.89 -5.43
N SER A 363 -20.01 -0.24 -5.96
CA SER A 363 -19.91 1.21 -6.00
C SER A 363 -19.20 1.67 -7.27
N ARG A 364 -19.75 2.72 -7.89
CA ARG A 364 -19.20 3.35 -9.09
C ARG A 364 -18.03 4.30 -8.81
N LEU A 365 -17.75 4.58 -7.53
CA LEU A 365 -16.65 5.46 -7.11
C LEU A 365 -15.31 5.00 -7.67
N LYS A 366 -14.62 5.91 -8.38
CA LYS A 366 -13.22 5.71 -8.80
C LYS A 366 -12.24 6.18 -7.73
N GLY A 367 -12.66 7.12 -6.87
CA GLY A 367 -11.85 7.52 -5.73
C GLY A 367 -12.64 8.14 -4.59
N ASN A 368 -11.99 8.21 -3.43
CA ASN A 368 -12.49 8.83 -2.21
C ASN A 368 -11.31 9.03 -1.22
N MET A 369 -11.59 9.18 0.06
CA MET A 369 -10.57 9.34 1.10
C MET A 369 -9.66 8.11 1.31
N TRP A 370 -10.02 6.97 0.73
CA TRP A 370 -9.36 5.66 0.87
C TRP A 370 -8.88 5.05 -0.44
N LYS A 371 -9.51 5.37 -1.59
CA LYS A 371 -9.09 4.99 -2.95
C LYS A 371 -8.58 6.19 -3.74
N GLY A 372 -7.44 6.01 -4.38
CA GLY A 372 -6.75 7.02 -5.19
C GLY A 372 -5.54 6.40 -5.90
N PRO A 373 -4.71 7.23 -6.56
CA PRO A 373 -3.60 6.77 -7.40
C PRO A 373 -2.43 6.24 -6.57
N PHE A 374 -2.57 5.02 -6.05
CA PHE A 374 -1.53 4.35 -5.28
C PHE A 374 -1.47 2.84 -5.54
N HIS A 375 -2.38 2.05 -4.94
CA HIS A 375 -2.29 0.58 -4.99
C HIS A 375 -2.31 0.01 -6.41
N LEU A 376 -3.25 0.47 -7.26
CA LEU A 376 -3.34 0.05 -8.65
C LEU A 376 -2.10 0.45 -9.48
N PRO A 377 -1.73 1.75 -9.59
CA PRO A 377 -0.57 2.12 -10.37
C PRO A 377 0.76 1.59 -9.80
N ARG A 378 0.86 1.41 -8.47
CA ARG A 378 2.01 0.73 -7.84
C ARG A 378 2.10 -0.72 -8.28
N MET A 379 1.00 -1.46 -8.24
CA MET A 379 0.96 -2.85 -8.66
C MET A 379 1.34 -2.98 -10.14
N GLN A 380 0.74 -2.17 -11.01
CA GLN A 380 1.06 -2.18 -12.43
C GLN A 380 2.55 -1.87 -12.66
N TRP A 381 3.07 -0.79 -12.07
CA TRP A 381 4.48 -0.41 -12.19
C TRP A 381 5.41 -1.51 -11.68
N TYR A 382 5.16 -2.00 -10.47
CA TYR A 382 6.05 -2.94 -9.81
C TYR A 382 6.03 -4.31 -10.50
N CYS A 383 4.85 -4.82 -10.88
CA CYS A 383 4.72 -6.09 -11.59
C CYS A 383 5.32 -6.02 -13.00
N TRP A 384 5.14 -4.90 -13.72
CA TRP A 384 5.84 -4.67 -14.99
C TRP A 384 7.36 -4.76 -14.80
N LYS A 385 7.92 -4.04 -13.82
CA LYS A 385 9.37 -4.05 -13.57
C LYS A 385 9.89 -5.40 -13.06
N LEU A 386 9.10 -6.15 -12.29
CA LEU A 386 9.45 -7.51 -11.91
C LEU A 386 9.52 -8.44 -13.14
N LEU A 387 8.53 -8.40 -14.02
CA LEU A 387 8.51 -9.26 -15.22
C LEU A 387 9.66 -8.96 -16.17
N GLU A 388 10.06 -7.69 -16.32
CA GLU A 388 11.24 -7.29 -17.11
C GLU A 388 12.54 -7.85 -16.53
N ARG A 389 12.61 -8.00 -15.20
CA ARG A 389 13.82 -8.47 -14.50
C ARG A 389 14.00 -9.98 -14.49
N ILE A 390 12.92 -10.76 -14.49
CA ILE A 390 13.02 -12.23 -14.46
C ILE A 390 13.78 -12.71 -15.71
N PRO A 391 14.82 -13.55 -15.57
CA PRO A 391 15.60 -14.05 -16.70
C PRO A 391 14.73 -14.80 -17.73
N GLU A 392 15.01 -14.61 -19.02
CA GLU A 392 14.23 -15.21 -20.11
C GLU A 392 14.18 -16.75 -20.02
N GLU A 393 15.23 -17.37 -19.48
CA GLU A 393 15.32 -18.82 -19.31
C GLU A 393 14.23 -19.38 -18.40
N ARG A 394 13.68 -18.57 -17.47
CA ARG A 394 12.59 -18.99 -16.59
C ARG A 394 11.24 -19.10 -17.32
N PHE A 395 11.15 -18.58 -18.54
CA PHE A 395 9.93 -18.62 -19.36
C PHE A 395 10.01 -19.65 -20.49
N ARG A 396 11.15 -20.30 -20.68
CA ARG A 396 11.34 -21.42 -21.61
C ARG A 396 10.93 -22.72 -20.95
#